data_AF-U6DRY0-F1
#
_entry.id   AF-U6DRY0-F1
#
_cell.length_a   1.000
_cell.length_b   1.000
_cell.length_c   1.000
_cell.angle_alpha   90.00
_cell.angle_beta   90.00
_cell.angle_gamma   90.00
#
_symmetry.space_group_name_H-M   'P 1'
#
loop_
_entity.id
_entity.type
_entity.pdbx_description
1 polymer ?
#
loop_
_entity_poly.entity_id
_entity_poly.type
_entity_poly.pdbx_seq_one_letter_code
_entity_poly.pdbx_strand_id
1 'polypeptide(L)' 'MAAAAPSAGGSAPEAPGSAEAPLQYSLLLQYLVGDKRQPRVLEPSSLGGIPSPIKSEEQKMIEKAMESCAFKAALACVG' A
#
# COMPACT_ATOMS: atom_id res chain seq x y z
N MET A 1 36.25 5.16 9.71
CA MET A 1 36.20 4.25 10.87
C MET A 1 34.84 3.55 10.81
N ALA A 2 34.83 2.29 10.38
CA ALA A 2 33.62 1.51 10.14
C ALA A 2 33.29 0.67 11.39
N ALA A 3 32.04 0.69 11.83
CA ALA A 3 31.56 -0.15 12.92
C ALA A 3 30.92 -1.42 12.33
N ALA A 4 31.47 -2.57 12.70
CA ALA A 4 30.88 -3.87 12.42
C ALA A 4 29.69 -4.11 13.37
N ALA A 5 28.58 -4.61 12.83
CA ALA A 5 27.44 -5.10 13.60
C ALA A 5 27.41 -6.65 13.57
N PRO A 6 27.00 -7.30 14.67
CA PRO A 6 27.19 -8.74 14.86
C PRO A 6 26.18 -9.56 14.05
N SER A 7 26.66 -10.72 13.57
CA SER A 7 25.86 -11.82 13.06
C SER A 7 25.16 -12.54 14.23
N ALA A 8 23.84 -12.51 14.24
CA ALA A 8 22.97 -13.48 14.91
C ALA A 8 21.74 -13.64 13.99
N GLY A 9 21.53 -14.75 13.30
CA GLY A 9 21.47 -16.09 13.88
C GLY A 9 20.07 -16.27 14.45
N GLY A 10 19.10 -16.49 13.56
CA GLY A 10 17.69 -16.64 13.92
C GLY A 10 16.85 -16.81 12.67
N SER A 11 17.12 -17.87 11.90
CA SER A 11 16.21 -18.32 10.85
C SER A 11 14.86 -18.57 11.51
N ALA A 12 13.87 -17.74 11.18
CA ALA A 12 12.47 -18.12 11.34
C ALA A 12 12.27 -19.49 10.69
N PRO A 13 11.37 -20.35 11.20
CA PRO A 13 11.17 -21.65 10.61
C PRO A 13 10.85 -21.44 9.12
N GLU A 14 11.74 -21.94 8.26
CA GLU A 14 11.40 -22.10 6.85
C GLU A 14 10.08 -22.87 6.84
N ALA A 15 9.02 -22.21 6.35
CA ALA A 15 7.85 -22.92 5.90
C ALA A 15 8.36 -24.07 5.02
N PRO A 16 7.89 -25.32 5.23
CA PRO A 16 8.46 -26.47 4.56
C PRO A 16 8.55 -26.14 3.08
N GLY A 17 9.79 -26.09 2.58
CA GLY A 17 10.07 -25.74 1.20
C GLY A 17 9.13 -26.53 0.33
N SER A 18 8.17 -25.84 -0.29
CA SER A 18 7.37 -26.46 -1.33
C SER A 18 8.39 -26.90 -2.36
N ALA A 19 8.62 -28.20 -2.45
CA ALA A 19 9.27 -28.78 -3.61
C ALA A 19 8.55 -28.18 -4.82
N GLU A 20 9.22 -27.29 -5.54
CA GLU A 20 8.63 -26.40 -6.53
C GLU A 20 7.85 -27.24 -7.56
N ALA A 21 6.55 -27.37 -7.35
CA ALA A 21 5.65 -27.87 -8.37
C ALA A 21 5.79 -26.93 -9.57
N PRO A 22 5.80 -27.44 -10.82
CA PRO A 22 6.01 -26.60 -12.00
C PRO A 22 5.02 -25.43 -11.98
N LEU A 23 5.56 -24.22 -11.80
CA LEU A 23 4.76 -23.02 -11.62
C LEU A 23 4.01 -22.71 -12.91
N GLN A 24 2.69 -22.84 -12.87
CA GLN A 24 1.83 -22.39 -13.97
C GLN A 24 1.62 -20.89 -13.84
N TYR A 25 2.45 -20.10 -14.52
CA TYR A 25 2.39 -18.63 -14.48
C TYR A 25 1.00 -18.08 -14.83
N SER A 26 0.32 -18.68 -15.80
CA SER A 26 -1.05 -18.30 -16.17
C SER A 26 -2.03 -18.48 -15.01
N LEU A 27 -1.92 -19.61 -14.29
CA LEU A 27 -2.75 -19.88 -13.12
C LEU A 27 -2.43 -18.91 -11.98
N LEU A 28 -1.15 -18.64 -11.71
CA LEU A 28 -0.73 -17.68 -10.69
C LEU A 28 -1.27 -16.27 -10.99
N LEU A 29 -1.18 -15.82 -12.24
CA LEU A 29 -1.73 -14.52 -12.66
C LEU A 29 -3.24 -14.46 -12.47
N GLN A 30 -3.96 -15.56 -12.72
CA GLN A 30 -5.40 -15.62 -12.47
C GLN A 30 -5.74 -15.37 -10.99
N TYR A 31 -4.87 -15.77 -10.05
CA TYR A 31 -5.05 -15.53 -8.61
C TYR A 31 -4.51 -14.17 -8.14
N LEU A 32 -3.54 -13.58 -8.84
CA LEU A 32 -2.96 -12.29 -8.46
C LEU A 32 -3.73 -11.10 -9.00
N VAL A 33 -4.18 -11.16 -10.26
CA VAL A 33 -4.83 -10.05 -10.98
C VAL A 33 -6.10 -10.45 -11.74
N GLY A 34 -6.41 -11.74 -11.86
CA GLY A 34 -7.62 -12.22 -12.54
C GLY A 34 -8.82 -12.46 -11.61
N ASP A 35 -9.86 -13.08 -12.15
CA ASP A 35 -11.15 -13.26 -11.45
C ASP A 35 -11.08 -14.19 -10.23
N LYS A 36 -10.01 -14.99 -10.12
CA LYS A 36 -9.79 -15.87 -8.95
C LYS A 36 -9.13 -15.12 -7.79
N ARG A 37 -8.79 -13.85 -7.97
CA ARG A 37 -8.24 -13.01 -6.91
C ARG A 37 -9.25 -12.86 -5.80
N GLN A 38 -8.83 -13.18 -4.58
CA GLN A 38 -9.61 -12.94 -3.38
C GLN A 38 -9.41 -11.49 -2.89
N PRO A 39 -10.45 -10.85 -2.31
CA PRO A 39 -10.28 -9.58 -1.61
C PRO A 39 -9.17 -9.68 -0.58
N ARG A 40 -8.28 -8.69 -0.56
CA ARG A 40 -7.22 -8.58 0.44
C ARG A 40 -7.32 -7.24 1.13
N VAL A 41 -7.19 -7.25 2.46
CA VAL A 41 -6.97 -6.06 3.25
C VAL A 41 -5.53 -5.62 3.01
N LEU A 42 -5.34 -4.40 2.53
CA LEU A 42 -4.02 -3.82 2.29
C LEU A 42 -3.82 -2.68 3.28
N GLU A 43 -2.80 -2.82 4.13
CA GLU A 43 -2.40 -1.75 5.03
C GLU A 43 -1.62 -0.68 4.26
N PRO A 44 -2.08 0.59 4.21
CA PRO A 44 -1.43 1.65 3.45
C PRO A 44 0.06 1.80 3.80
N SER A 45 0.41 1.60 5.07
CA SER A 45 1.79 1.69 5.58
C SER A 45 2.73 0.60 5.06
N SER A 46 2.19 -0.51 4.54
CA SER A 46 2.97 -1.66 4.05
C SER A 46 3.37 -1.55 2.58
N LEU A 47 2.77 -0.63 1.82
CA LEU A 47 2.96 -0.50 0.37
C LEU A 47 4.17 0.36 -0.02
N GLY A 48 5.04 0.68 0.94
CA GLY A 48 6.26 1.46 0.75
C GLY A 48 6.02 2.97 0.67
N GLY A 49 7.12 3.74 0.64
CA GLY A 49 7.10 5.20 0.66
C GLY A 49 7.15 5.80 2.07
N ILE A 50 6.99 7.12 2.15
CA ILE A 50 6.85 7.83 3.43
C ILE A 50 5.42 7.61 3.91
N PRO A 51 5.20 7.14 5.16
CA PRO A 51 3.85 6.95 5.67
C PRO A 51 3.09 8.28 5.62
N SER A 52 1.95 8.29 4.94
CA SER A 52 1.09 9.47 4.90
C SER A 52 0.57 9.77 6.31
N PRO A 53 0.58 11.03 6.76
CA PRO A 53 -0.03 11.38 8.04
C PRO A 53 -1.51 10.97 8.05
N ILE A 54 -1.97 10.45 9.19
CA ILE A 54 -3.36 10.01 9.34
C ILE A 54 -4.27 11.24 9.20
N LYS A 55 -5.12 11.24 8.18
CA LYS A 55 -6.17 12.26 7.97
C LYS A 55 -7.53 11.66 8.34
N SER A 56 -8.32 12.43 9.07
CA SER A 56 -9.72 12.05 9.34
C SER A 56 -10.54 12.08 8.05
N GLU A 57 -11.68 11.39 8.01
CA GLU A 57 -12.55 11.39 6.83
C GLU A 57 -13.11 12.80 6.56
N GLU A 58 -13.42 13.54 7.61
CA GLU A 58 -13.88 14.92 7.54
C GLU A 58 -12.81 15.82 6.91
N GLN A 59 -11.55 15.69 7.33
CA GLN A 59 -10.45 16.45 6.73
C GLN A 59 -10.30 16.16 5.24
N LYS A 60 -10.39 14.88 4.83
CA LYS A 60 -10.34 14.51 3.41
C LYS A 60 -11.48 15.16 2.62
N MET A 61 -12.69 15.21 3.19
CA MET A 61 -13.83 15.87 2.54
C MET A 61 -13.65 17.38 2.44
N ILE A 62 -13.16 18.02 3.50
CA ILE A 62 -12.90 19.47 3.54
C ILE A 62 -11.85 19.85 2.49
N GLU A 63 -10.71 19.14 2.45
CA GLU A 63 -9.65 19.39 1.47
C GLU A 63 -10.20 19.28 0.04
N LYS A 64 -10.98 18.24 -0.25
CA LYS A 64 -11.62 18.05 -1.56
C LYS A 64 -12.57 19.21 -1.92
N ALA A 65 -13.32 19.73 -0.96
CA ALA A 65 -14.21 20.87 -1.17
C ALA A 65 -13.41 22.16 -1.43
N MET A 66 -12.37 22.41 -0.66
CA MET A 66 -11.51 23.59 -0.81
C MET A 66 -10.74 23.60 -2.13
N GLU A 67 -10.32 22.43 -2.61
CA GLU A 67 -9.62 22.29 -3.88
C GLU A 67 -10.54 22.40 -5.09
N SER A 68 -11.85 22.27 -4.87
CA SER A 68 -12.85 22.29 -5.93
C SER A 68 -12.93 23.64 -6.65
N CYS A 69 -13.21 23.59 -7.96
CA CYS A 69 -13.41 24.79 -8.76
C CYS A 69 -14.64 25.59 -8.31
N ALA A 70 -15.66 24.94 -7.75
CA ALA A 70 -16.85 25.63 -7.25
C ALA A 70 -16.51 26.57 -6.08
N PHE A 71 -15.73 26.08 -5.11
CA PHE A 71 -15.27 26.90 -3.99
C PHE A 71 -14.36 28.04 -4.47
N LYS A 72 -13.41 27.76 -5.37
CA LYS A 72 -12.53 28.78 -5.96
C LYS A 72 -13.29 29.83 -6.77
N ALA A 73 -14.32 29.42 -7.52
CA ALA A 73 -15.18 30.34 -8.27
C ALA A 73 -16.00 31.24 -7.34
N ALA A 74 -16.54 30.68 -6.25
CA ALA A 74 -17.24 31.46 -5.24
C ALA A 74 -16.32 32.54 -4.63
N LEU A 75 -15.05 32.20 -4.35
CA LEU A 75 -14.06 33.18 -3.88
C LEU A 75 -13.81 34.30 -4.90
N ALA A 76 -13.78 33.98 -6.20
CA ALA A 76 -13.64 35.00 -7.25
C ALA A 76 -14.86 35.92 -7.39
N CYS A 77 -16.05 35.48 -6.97
CA CYS A 77 -17.27 36.29 -7.01
C CYS A 77 -17.41 37.27 -5.83
N VAL A 78 -16.65 37.07 -4.75
CA VAL A 78 -16.73 37.90 -3.53
C VAL A 78 -15.47 38.75 -3.29
N GLY A 79 -14.42 38.55 -4.10
CA GLY A 79 -13.21 39.38 -4.10
C GLY A 79 -13.38 40.62 -4.98
#